data_AF-A0A3A9F5E9-F1
#
_entry.id   AF-A0A3A9F5E9-F1
#
_cell.length_a   1.000
_cell.length_b   1.000
_cell.length_c   1.000
_cell.angle_alpha   90.00
_cell.angle_beta   90.00
_cell.angle_gamma   90.00
#
_symmetry.space_group_name_H-M   'P 1'
#
loop_
_entity.id
_entity.type
_entity.pdbx_description
1 polymer ?
#
loop_
_entity_poly.entity_id
_entity_poly.type
_entity_poly.pdbx_seq_one_letter_code
_entity_poly.pdbx_strand_id
1 'polypeptide(L)'
;MYGAHLKSVILYGSYARGDYTPDSDVDIMLLVDLVAEEADVYSDALSELGYEYNVNYNIWVMPVVKNLQHFKQWVAAYPFYTNVQKEGVTLYESA
;
A
#
# COMPACT_ATOMS: atom_id res chain seq x y z
N MET A 1 11.36 -5.06 -8.22
CA MET A 1 11.51 -3.80 -7.49
C MET A 1 11.95 -4.04 -6.05
N TYR A 2 11.10 -4.55 -5.14
CA TYR A 2 11.46 -4.67 -3.72
C TYR A 2 12.16 -5.98 -3.30
N GLY A 3 11.95 -7.09 -4.02
CA GLY A 3 12.61 -8.37 -3.70
C GLY A 3 12.35 -8.82 -2.26
N ALA A 4 13.41 -9.23 -1.55
CA ALA A 4 13.34 -9.65 -0.15
C ALA A 4 12.94 -8.53 0.83
N HIS A 5 12.93 -7.27 0.37
CA HIS A 5 12.57 -6.13 1.20
C HIS A 5 11.05 -5.92 1.32
N LEU A 6 10.24 -6.54 0.47
CA LEU A 6 8.78 -6.51 0.61
C LEU A 6 8.37 -7.44 1.76
N LYS A 7 7.65 -6.90 2.74
CA LYS A 7 7.19 -7.64 3.93
C LYS A 7 5.71 -7.92 3.91
N SER A 8 4.91 -6.95 3.49
CA SER A 8 3.47 -7.11 3.44
C SER A 8 2.85 -6.31 2.30
N VAL A 9 1.76 -6.82 1.74
CA VAL A 9 0.86 -6.08 0.85
C VAL A 9 -0.52 -6.13 1.48
N ILE A 10 -1.08 -4.96 1.78
CA ILE A 10 -2.35 -4.82 2.48
C ILE A 10 -3.31 -4.05 1.58
N LEU A 11 -4.42 -4.68 1.21
CA LEU A 11 -5.55 -3.97 0.62
C LEU A 11 -6.24 -3.17 1.72
N TYR A 12 -6.50 -1.89 1.50
CA TYR A 12 -7.29 -1.08 2.41
C TYR A 12 -8.37 -0.31 1.64
N GLY A 13 -9.03 0.63 2.29
CA GLY A 13 -10.04 1.46 1.63
C GLY A 13 -11.33 0.69 1.37
N SER A 14 -12.10 1.15 0.37
CA SER A 14 -13.46 0.66 0.14
C SER A 14 -13.52 -0.79 -0.34
N TYR A 15 -12.50 -1.23 -1.08
CA TYR A 15 -12.38 -2.64 -1.48
C TYR A 15 -12.14 -3.57 -0.29
N ALA A 16 -11.35 -3.16 0.71
CA ALA A 16 -11.15 -3.95 1.92
C ALA A 16 -12.41 -4.02 2.79
N ARG A 17 -13.16 -2.90 2.90
CA ARG A 17 -14.42 -2.84 3.66
C ARG A 17 -15.61 -3.49 2.94
N GLY A 18 -15.53 -3.67 1.63
CA GLY A 18 -16.62 -4.18 0.79
C GLY A 18 -17.69 -3.14 0.45
N ASP A 19 -17.42 -1.85 0.67
CA ASP A 19 -18.32 -0.72 0.38
C ASP A 19 -17.90 0.09 -0.86
N TYR A 20 -17.13 -0.53 -1.76
CA TYR A 20 -16.67 0.08 -3.01
C TYR A 20 -17.81 0.35 -4.00
N THR A 21 -17.61 1.36 -4.83
CA THR A 21 -18.47 1.77 -5.94
C THR A 21 -17.76 1.53 -7.28
N PRO A 22 -18.46 1.61 -8.42
CA PRO A 22 -17.83 1.52 -9.73
C PRO A 22 -16.72 2.55 -9.99
N ASP A 23 -16.74 3.68 -9.28
CA ASP A 23 -15.76 4.77 -9.38
C ASP A 23 -14.68 4.69 -8.28
N SER A 24 -14.64 3.62 -7.47
CA SER A 24 -13.66 3.46 -6.41
C SER A 24 -12.30 3.00 -6.95
N ASP A 25 -11.25 3.61 -6.42
CA ASP A 25 -9.87 3.15 -6.58
C ASP A 25 -9.59 1.91 -5.73
N VAL A 26 -8.57 1.14 -6.11
CA VAL A 26 -8.04 0.00 -5.37
C VAL A 26 -6.81 0.46 -4.58
N ASP A 27 -7.01 0.72 -3.30
CA ASP A 27 -5.97 1.20 -2.38
C ASP A 27 -5.10 0.05 -1.82
N ILE A 28 -3.78 0.10 -2.05
CA ILE A 28 -2.86 -0.92 -1.55
C ILE A 28 -1.68 -0.31 -0.79
N MET A 29 -1.38 -0.84 0.39
CA MET A 29 -0.19 -0.48 1.15
C MET A 29 0.87 -1.56 1.01
N LEU A 30 2.08 -1.16 0.63
CA LEU A 30 3.25 -2.02 0.62
C LEU A 30 4.10 -1.68 1.85
N LEU A 31 4.29 -2.67 2.73
CA LEU A 31 5.21 -2.55 3.86
C LEU A 31 6.56 -3.14 3.48
N VAL A 32 7.61 -2.33 3.62
CA VAL A 32 9.00 -2.70 3.27
C VAL A 32 9.94 -2.52 4.47
N ASP A 33 11.09 -3.20 4.47
CA ASP A 33 12.14 -3.00 5.49
C ASP A 33 13.28 -2.07 5.03
N LEU A 34 13.03 -1.25 4.01
CA LEU A 34 13.96 -0.25 3.49
C LEU A 34 13.97 1.02 4.33
N VAL A 35 15.08 1.77 4.33
CA VAL A 35 15.11 3.10 4.95
C VAL A 35 14.25 4.09 4.15
N ALA A 36 13.84 5.20 4.78
CA ALA A 36 12.88 6.14 4.19
C ALA A 36 13.30 6.64 2.80
N GLU A 37 14.56 7.05 2.64
CA GLU A 37 15.11 7.56 1.38
C GLU A 37 15.03 6.53 0.25
N GLU A 38 15.35 5.26 0.52
CA GLU A 38 15.23 4.18 -0.46
C GLU A 38 13.76 3.85 -0.77
N ALA A 39 12.92 3.82 0.26
CA ALA A 39 11.49 3.55 0.11
C ALA A 39 10.80 4.62 -0.74
N ASP A 40 11.19 5.89 -0.60
CA ASP A 40 10.63 7.01 -1.37
C ASP A 40 11.00 6.89 -2.86
N VAL A 41 12.26 6.57 -3.20
CA VAL A 41 12.67 6.35 -4.60
C VAL A 41 11.85 5.25 -5.26
N TYR A 42 11.65 4.12 -4.57
CA TYR A 42 10.82 3.06 -5.11
C TYR A 42 9.33 3.39 -5.09
N SER A 43 8.86 4.25 -4.19
CA SER A 43 7.48 4.74 -4.17
C SER A 43 7.18 5.52 -5.43
N ASP A 44 8.07 6.44 -5.82
CA ASP A 44 7.91 7.23 -7.05
C ASP A 44 7.88 6.33 -8.29
N ALA A 45 8.80 5.38 -8.40
CA ALA A 45 8.84 4.42 -9.49
C ALA A 45 7.57 3.53 -9.54
N LEU A 46 7.04 3.13 -8.39
CA LEU A 46 5.80 2.37 -8.30
C LEU A 46 4.58 3.20 -8.70
N SER A 47 4.53 4.48 -8.31
CA SER A 47 3.46 5.40 -8.68
C SER A 47 3.44 5.66 -10.20
N GLU A 48 4.61 5.82 -10.82
CA GLU A 48 4.72 5.98 -12.28
C GLU A 48 4.22 4.73 -13.01
N LEU A 49 4.68 3.54 -12.59
CA LEU A 49 4.21 2.27 -13.15
C LEU A 49 2.71 2.07 -12.92
N GLY A 50 2.21 2.38 -11.73
CA GLY A 50 0.79 2.30 -11.39
C GLY A 50 -0.05 3.20 -12.29
N TYR A 51 0.38 4.43 -12.53
CA TYR A 51 -0.30 5.35 -13.44
C TYR A 51 -0.41 4.79 -14.87
N GLU A 52 0.69 4.25 -15.41
CA GLU A 52 0.68 3.63 -16.75
C GLU A 52 -0.35 2.50 -16.84
N TYR A 53 -0.40 1.62 -15.83
CA TYR A 53 -1.38 0.53 -15.79
C TYR A 53 -2.82 1.05 -15.61
N ASN A 54 -3.02 2.06 -14.77
CA ASN A 54 -4.34 2.64 -14.54
C ASN A 54 -4.92 3.18 -15.85
N VAL A 55 -4.11 3.88 -16.65
CA VAL A 55 -4.52 4.41 -17.97
C VAL A 55 -4.77 3.29 -18.98
N ASN A 56 -3.88 2.29 -19.05
CA ASN A 56 -3.94 1.25 -20.07
C ASN A 56 -5.07 0.23 -19.83
N TYR A 57 -5.41 -0.04 -18.57
CA TYR A 57 -6.35 -1.09 -18.18
C TYR A 57 -7.62 -0.58 -17.50
N ASN A 58 -7.71 0.73 -17.24
CA ASN A 58 -8.85 1.37 -16.58
C ASN A 58 -9.18 0.73 -15.22
N ILE A 59 -8.15 0.34 -14.47
CA ILE A 59 -8.21 -0.14 -13.09
C ILE A 59 -7.37 0.82 -12.27
N TRP A 60 -7.98 1.68 -11.45
CA TRP A 60 -7.25 2.70 -10.70
C TRP A 60 -6.65 2.11 -9.42
N VAL A 61 -5.43 1.59 -9.49
CA VAL A 61 -4.68 1.14 -8.32
C VAL A 61 -3.88 2.29 -7.73
N MET A 62 -4.00 2.51 -6.43
CA MET A 62 -3.34 3.60 -5.70
C MET A 62 -2.40 3.03 -4.63
N PRO A 63 -1.13 2.74 -5.00
CA PRO A 63 -0.17 2.17 -4.07
C PRO A 63 0.45 3.21 -3.13
N VAL A 64 0.66 2.81 -1.88
CA VAL A 64 1.40 3.56 -0.87
C VAL A 64 2.49 2.68 -0.28
N VAL A 65 3.75 3.11 -0.34
CA VAL A 65 4.88 2.40 0.24
C VAL A 65 5.23 2.99 1.60
N LYS A 66 5.40 2.14 2.63
CA LYS A 66 5.86 2.56 3.96
C LYS A 66 6.84 1.57 4.57
N ASN A 67 7.80 2.10 5.33
CA ASN A 67 8.67 1.28 6.16
C ASN A 67 7.85 0.58 7.26
N LEU A 68 8.06 -0.74 7.42
CA LEU A 68 7.34 -1.60 8.34
C LEU A 68 7.51 -1.17 9.81
N GLN A 69 8.72 -0.80 10.22
CA GLN A 69 9.00 -0.38 11.58
C GLN A 69 8.31 0.97 11.87
N HIS A 70 8.35 1.88 10.91
CA HIS A 70 7.64 3.16 11.00
C HIS A 70 6.12 2.95 11.10
N PHE A 71 5.54 2.10 10.26
CA PHE A 71 4.13 1.75 10.35
C PHE A 71 3.77 1.21 11.73
N LYS A 72 4.49 0.20 12.23
CA LYS A 72 4.26 -0.41 13.56
C LYS A 72 4.36 0.60 14.71
N GLN A 73 5.32 1.51 14.64
CA GLN A 73 5.53 2.53 15.68
C GLN A 73 4.36 3.52 15.76
N TRP A 74 3.78 3.89 14.61
CA TRP A 74 2.78 4.97 14.54
C TRP A 74 1.35 4.48 14.34
N VAL A 75 1.13 3.15 14.25
CA VAL A 75 -0.18 2.56 13.98
C VAL A 75 -1.24 2.93 15.02
N ALA A 76 -0.85 3.21 16.27
CA ALA A 76 -1.79 3.61 17.32
C ALA A 76 -2.04 5.14 17.35
N ALA A 77 -1.15 5.93 16.77
CA ALA A 77 -1.17 7.39 16.85
C ALA A 77 -1.69 8.05 15.55
N TYR A 78 -1.57 7.38 14.41
CA TYR A 78 -1.94 7.93 13.11
C TYR A 78 -3.21 7.27 12.58
N PRO A 79 -4.37 7.98 12.50
CA PRO A 79 -5.65 7.39 12.13
C PRO A 79 -5.63 6.61 10.81
N PHE A 80 -4.86 7.08 9.82
CA PHE A 80 -4.68 6.36 8.57
C PHE A 80 -4.11 4.95 8.78
N TYR A 81 -3.04 4.82 9.57
CA TYR A 81 -2.44 3.51 9.86
C TYR A 81 -3.35 2.66 10.74
N THR A 82 -4.04 3.28 11.71
CA THR A 82 -5.05 2.58 12.52
C THR A 82 -6.11 1.92 11.64
N ASN A 83 -6.61 2.63 10.63
CA ASN A 83 -7.63 2.12 9.71
C ASN A 83 -7.08 0.98 8.86
N VAL A 84 -5.88 1.16 8.29
CA VAL A 84 -5.19 0.09 7.53
C VAL A 84 -5.00 -1.16 8.37
N GLN A 85 -4.61 -1.03 9.65
CA GLN A 85 -4.44 -2.18 10.53
C GLN A 85 -5.77 -2.86 10.90
N LYS A 86 -6.84 -2.09 11.13
CA LYS A 86 -8.12 -2.63 11.62
C LYS A 86 -8.99 -3.21 10.52
N GLU A 87 -8.97 -2.57 9.35
CA GLU A 87 -9.90 -2.85 8.25
C GLU A 87 -9.19 -3.47 7.04
N GLY A 88 -7.86 -3.40 7.00
CA GLY A 88 -7.08 -3.90 5.87
C GLY A 88 -7.09 -5.42 5.76
N VAL A 89 -6.99 -5.90 4.53
CA VAL A 89 -6.86 -7.31 4.19
C VAL A 89 -5.45 -7.57 3.68
N THR A 90 -4.68 -8.38 4.40
CA THR A 90 -3.34 -8.81 3.98
C THR A 90 -3.46 -9.74 2.77
N LEU A 91 -2.98 -9.26 1.61
CA LEU A 91 -2.92 -10.02 0.36
C LEU A 91 -1.62 -10.84 0.26
N TYR A 92 -0.56 -10.37 0.91
CA TYR A 92 0.74 -11.01 0.95
C TYR A 92 1.44 -10.68 2.26
N GLU A 93 2.12 -11.67 2.84
CA GLU A 93 3.05 -11.50 3.97
C GLU A 93 4.28 -12.38 3.70
N SER A 94 5.48 -11.82 3.87
CA SER A 94 6.71 -12.61 3.81
C SER A 94 6.85 -13.50 5.04
N ALA A 95 7.22 -14.77 4.84
CA ALA A 95 7.44 -15.75 5.92
C ALA A 95 8.65 -15.42 6.82
#